data_AF-A0A382K6V9-F1
#
_entry.id   AF-A0A382K6V9-F1
#
_cell.length_a   1.000
_cell.length_b   1.000
_cell.length_c   1.000
_cell.angle_alpha   90.00
_cell.angle_beta   90.00
_cell.angle_gamma   90.00
#
_symmetry.space_group_name_H-M   'P 1'
#
loop_
_entity.id
_entity.type
_entity.pdbx_description
1 polymer ?
#
loop_
_entity_poly.entity_id
_entity_poly.type
_entity_poly.pdbx_seq_one_letter_code
_entity_poly.pdbx_strand_id
1 'polypeptide(L)'
;MKSTGEVMGIDFEFGSAVAKALISSGLNLNRGSGVLLSVADKDKSDLRYLLEDLSKTDSKLFATEGTAKAIAEFGLRVNQIPKKIDEGHPNVLDIIENGSVGAVINTITRDRETL
;
A
#
# COMPACT_ATOMS: atom_id res chain seq x y z
N MET A 1 -4.25 -2.22 -22.99
CA MET A 1 -5.22 -2.30 -21.87
C MET A 1 -5.34 -3.78 -21.47
N LYS A 2 -5.29 -4.12 -20.18
CA LYS A 2 -5.36 -5.51 -19.67
C LYS A 2 -6.63 -5.82 -18.85
N SER A 3 -7.49 -4.83 -18.61
CA SER A 3 -8.75 -5.01 -17.90
C SER A 3 -9.73 -5.86 -18.72
N THR A 4 -10.53 -6.68 -18.03
CA THR A 4 -11.52 -7.59 -18.65
C THR A 4 -12.96 -7.13 -18.47
N GLY A 5 -13.19 -6.05 -17.73
CA GLY A 5 -14.50 -5.51 -17.41
C GLY A 5 -14.39 -4.27 -16.53
N GLU A 6 -15.55 -3.72 -16.18
CA GLU A 6 -15.70 -2.51 -15.38
C GLU A 6 -16.88 -2.63 -14.40
N VAL A 7 -16.83 -1.83 -13.34
CA VAL A 7 -17.87 -1.75 -12.31
C VAL A 7 -18.16 -0.28 -12.02
N MET A 8 -19.37 0.01 -11.55
CA MET A 8 -19.78 1.37 -11.18
C MET A 8 -20.27 1.39 -9.73
N GLY A 9 -19.66 2.26 -8.92
CA GLY A 9 -20.18 2.61 -7.60
C GLY A 9 -21.01 3.89 -7.69
N ILE A 10 -22.25 3.86 -7.19
CA ILE A 10 -23.16 5.00 -7.21
C ILE A 10 -23.47 5.40 -5.77
N ASP A 11 -23.24 6.68 -5.47
CA ASP A 11 -23.61 7.31 -4.21
C ASP A 11 -23.75 8.84 -4.40
N PHE A 12 -24.33 9.53 -3.42
CA PHE A 12 -24.38 10.99 -3.40
C PHE A 12 -23.02 11.59 -3.03
N GLU A 13 -22.19 10.85 -2.28
CA GLU A 13 -20.86 11.27 -1.88
C GLU A 13 -19.77 10.55 -2.67
N PHE A 14 -18.74 11.30 -3.08
CA PHE A 14 -17.63 10.74 -3.87
C PHE A 14 -16.92 9.59 -3.15
N GLY A 15 -16.59 9.75 -1.86
CA GLY A 15 -15.90 8.71 -1.09
C GLY A 15 -16.69 7.40 -1.03
N SER A 16 -18.00 7.50 -0.78
CA SER A 16 -18.92 6.36 -0.76
C SER A 16 -19.08 5.72 -2.13
N ALA A 17 -19.15 6.51 -3.20
CA ALA A 17 -19.21 6.00 -4.57
C ALA A 17 -17.94 5.23 -4.95
N VAL A 18 -16.75 5.77 -4.63
CA VAL A 18 -15.47 5.08 -4.88
C VAL A 18 -15.35 3.82 -4.03
N ALA A 19 -15.72 3.86 -2.75
CA ALA A 19 -15.69 2.67 -1.89
C ALA A 19 -16.55 1.53 -2.47
N LYS A 20 -17.77 1.83 -2.94
CA LYS A 20 -18.64 0.85 -3.61
C LYS A 20 -18.01 0.28 -4.88
N ALA A 21 -17.36 1.12 -5.68
CA ALA A 21 -16.69 0.68 -6.90
C ALA A 21 -15.49 -0.25 -6.59
N LEU A 22 -14.67 0.09 -5.59
CA LEU A 22 -13.54 -0.73 -5.15
C LEU A 22 -14.00 -2.08 -4.60
N ILE A 23 -15.01 -2.10 -3.74
CA ILE A 23 -15.58 -3.35 -3.22
C ILE A 23 -16.11 -4.22 -4.36
N SER A 24 -16.83 -3.60 -5.32
CA SER A 24 -17.39 -4.31 -6.48
C SER A 24 -16.32 -4.85 -7.43
N SER A 25 -15.13 -4.25 -7.46
CA SER A 25 -13.98 -4.75 -8.25
C SER A 25 -13.17 -5.83 -7.53
N GLY A 26 -13.59 -6.24 -6.32
CA GLY A 26 -12.91 -7.26 -5.51
C GLY A 26 -11.85 -6.70 -4.55
N LEU A 27 -11.70 -5.37 -4.48
CA LEU A 27 -10.80 -4.72 -3.52
C LEU A 27 -11.57 -4.43 -2.22
N ASN A 28 -11.61 -5.43 -1.35
CA ASN A 28 -12.19 -5.31 -0.01
C ASN A 28 -11.09 -5.28 1.06
N LEU A 29 -10.93 -4.13 1.73
CA LEU A 29 -9.96 -3.95 2.82
C LEU A 29 -10.70 -3.83 4.15
N ASN A 30 -10.43 -4.75 5.07
CA ASN A 30 -11.02 -4.69 6.40
C ASN A 30 -10.30 -3.66 7.27
N ARG A 31 -11.04 -3.01 8.16
CA ARG A 31 -10.44 -2.17 9.21
C ARG A 31 -9.46 -3.01 10.03
N GLY A 32 -8.29 -2.45 10.36
CA GLY A 32 -7.22 -3.15 11.07
C GLY A 32 -6.34 -4.06 10.20
N SER A 33 -6.63 -4.23 8.90
CA SER A 33 -5.73 -4.95 8.00
C SER A 33 -4.35 -4.28 7.95
N GLY A 34 -3.29 -5.09 7.93
CA GLY A 34 -1.94 -4.61 7.73
C GLY A 34 -1.74 -4.05 6.32
N VAL A 35 -0.90 -3.03 6.17
CA VAL A 35 -0.62 -2.37 4.89
C VAL A 35 0.88 -2.32 4.64
N LEU A 36 1.32 -2.84 3.50
CA LEU A 36 2.69 -2.74 3.03
C LEU A 36 2.86 -1.52 2.11
N LEU A 37 3.85 -0.68 2.41
CA LEU A 37 4.21 0.52 1.64
C LEU A 37 5.57 0.31 0.95
N SER A 38 5.58 0.41 -0.38
CA SER A 38 6.80 0.42 -1.19
C SER A 38 6.68 1.50 -2.27
N VAL A 39 7.13 2.70 -1.92
CA VAL A 39 6.83 3.93 -2.67
C VAL A 39 8.10 4.50 -3.31
N ALA A 40 8.00 4.84 -4.60
CA ALA A 40 9.05 5.48 -5.38
C ALA A 40 9.40 6.87 -4.83
N ASP A 41 10.65 7.30 -5.02
CA ASP A 41 11.16 8.52 -4.39
C ASP A 41 10.34 9.78 -4.71
N LYS A 42 9.89 9.90 -5.96
CA LYS A 42 9.08 11.02 -6.44
C LYS A 42 7.70 11.15 -5.75
N ASP A 43 7.17 10.04 -5.22
CA ASP A 43 5.84 10.00 -4.60
C ASP A 43 5.94 10.08 -3.06
N LYS A 44 7.16 10.14 -2.50
CA LYS A 44 7.38 10.18 -1.05
C LYS A 44 6.93 11.47 -0.39
N SER A 45 6.81 12.57 -1.14
CA SER A 45 6.25 13.83 -0.61
C SER A 45 4.80 13.64 -0.14
N ASP A 46 4.06 12.74 -0.77
CA ASP A 46 2.64 12.55 -0.54
C ASP A 46 2.36 11.48 0.55
N LEU A 47 3.40 10.78 1.00
CA LEU A 47 3.29 9.75 2.03
C LEU A 47 2.68 10.28 3.33
N ARG A 48 2.97 11.53 3.71
CA ARG A 48 2.46 12.11 4.96
C ARG A 48 0.92 12.05 5.03
N TYR A 49 0.25 12.47 3.96
CA TYR A 49 -1.22 12.46 3.89
C TYR A 49 -1.77 11.04 3.97
N LEU A 50 -1.15 10.10 3.24
CA LEU A 50 -1.53 8.70 3.27
C LEU A 50 -1.39 8.09 4.68
N LEU A 51 -0.29 8.40 5.39
CA LEU A 51 -0.05 7.89 6.74
C LEU A 51 -1.04 8.45 7.75
N GLU A 52 -1.42 9.72 7.64
CA GLU A 52 -2.45 10.32 8.50
C GLU A 52 -3.79 9.61 8.35
N ASP A 53 -4.20 9.26 7.12
CA ASP A 53 -5.44 8.53 6.90
C ASP A 53 -5.35 7.07 7.34
N LEU A 54 -4.24 6.38 7.05
CA LEU A 54 -4.02 5.00 7.51
C LEU A 54 -3.90 4.89 9.04
N SER A 55 -3.48 5.95 9.73
CA SER A 55 -3.45 5.95 11.20
C SER A 55 -4.84 5.85 11.83
N LYS A 56 -5.89 6.26 11.10
CA LYS A 56 -7.29 6.24 11.54
C LYS A 56 -7.95 4.87 11.36
N THR A 57 -7.32 3.94 10.63
CA THR A 57 -7.91 2.64 10.27
C THR A 57 -7.44 1.48 11.17
N ASP A 58 -6.71 1.77 12.24
CA ASP A 58 -6.07 0.79 13.14
C ASP A 58 -5.10 -0.16 12.41
N SER A 59 -4.63 0.25 11.23
CA SER A 59 -3.79 -0.57 10.36
C SER A 59 -2.36 -0.66 10.88
N LYS A 60 -1.82 -1.89 10.92
CA LYS A 60 -0.39 -2.11 11.13
C LYS A 60 0.38 -1.80 9.85
N LEU A 61 1.30 -0.83 9.92
CA LEU A 61 2.06 -0.39 8.75
C LEU A 61 3.39 -1.13 8.63
N PHE A 62 3.67 -1.61 7.42
CA PHE A 62 4.93 -2.21 7.00
C PHE A 62 5.52 -1.38 5.86
N ALA A 63 6.84 -1.28 5.77
CA ALA A 63 7.47 -0.53 4.69
C ALA A 63 8.81 -1.13 4.28
N THR A 64 9.14 -1.05 2.98
CA THR A 64 10.50 -1.34 2.51
C THR A 64 11.47 -0.27 3.01
N GLU A 65 12.78 -0.56 3.02
CA GLU A 65 13.81 0.23 3.70
C GLU A 65 13.83 1.70 3.25
N GLY A 66 13.74 1.93 1.94
CA GLY A 66 13.72 3.29 1.38
C GLY A 66 12.47 4.07 1.78
N THR A 67 11.32 3.40 1.86
CA THR A 67 10.06 4.01 2.29
C THR A 67 10.03 4.21 3.80
N ALA A 68 10.53 3.25 4.59
CA ALA A 68 10.65 3.36 6.04
C ALA A 68 11.53 4.54 6.48
N LYS A 69 12.66 4.77 5.79
CA LYS A 69 13.51 5.95 6.01
C LYS A 69 12.76 7.26 5.79
N ALA A 70 12.04 7.38 4.69
CA ALA A 70 11.24 8.58 4.40
C ALA A 70 10.12 8.80 5.42
N ILE A 71 9.49 7.73 5.90
CA ILE A 71 8.47 7.81 6.95
C ILE A 71 9.09 8.28 8.28
N ALA A 72 10.30 7.83 8.60
CA ALA A 72 11.02 8.26 9.79
C ALA A 72 11.35 9.77 9.79
N GLU A 73 11.58 10.37 8.62
CA GLU A 73 11.78 11.82 8.48
C GLU A 73 10.54 12.63 8.89
N PHE A 74 9.35 12.02 8.85
CA PHE A 74 8.11 12.61 9.36
C PHE A 74 7.90 12.41 10.87
N GLY A 75 8.83 11.72 11.56
CA GLY A 75 8.73 11.39 12.98
C GLY A 75 7.84 10.17 13.28
N LEU A 76 7.46 9.41 12.24
CA LEU A 76 6.59 8.24 12.36
C LEU A 76 7.42 6.94 12.35
N ARG A 77 6.88 5.87 12.94
CA ARG A 77 7.51 4.54 12.97
C ARG A 77 6.65 3.53 12.24
N VAL A 78 7.30 2.64 11.49
CA VAL A 78 6.68 1.54 10.75
C VAL A 78 7.51 0.27 10.87
N ASN A 79 6.91 -0.89 10.62
CA ASN A 79 7.64 -2.15 10.59
C ASN A 79 8.45 -2.23 9.30
N GLN A 80 9.76 -2.00 9.38
CA GLN A 80 10.63 -2.14 8.22
C GLN A 80 10.74 -3.63 7.84
N ILE A 81 10.54 -3.94 6.55
CA ILE A 81 10.59 -5.29 6.01
C ILE A 81 11.52 -5.34 4.79
N PRO A 82 12.41 -6.35 4.69
CA PRO A 82 13.30 -6.51 3.56
C PRO A 82 12.55 -6.61 2.22
N LYS A 83 12.95 -5.79 1.25
CA LYS A 83 12.37 -5.86 -0.11
C LYS A 83 12.86 -7.08 -0.89
N LYS A 84 14.14 -7.44 -0.74
CA LYS A 84 14.72 -8.55 -1.48
C LYS A 84 14.48 -9.87 -0.76
N ILE A 85 14.23 -10.91 -1.54
CA ILE A 85 13.84 -12.24 -1.05
C ILE A 85 15.03 -12.95 -0.37
N ASP A 86 16.25 -12.59 -0.76
CA ASP A 86 17.53 -13.14 -0.29
C ASP A 86 18.14 -12.40 0.91
N GLU A 87 17.62 -11.21 1.26
CA GLU A 87 18.22 -10.34 2.29
C GLU A 87 17.70 -10.57 3.72
N GLY A 88 16.77 -11.52 3.92
CA GLY A 88 16.32 -11.93 5.25
C GLY A 88 14.84 -12.28 5.32
N HIS A 89 14.41 -12.84 6.46
CA HIS A 89 13.02 -13.21 6.73
C HIS A 89 12.56 -12.65 8.09
N PRO A 90 11.28 -12.25 8.23
CA PRO A 90 10.27 -12.20 7.17
C PRO A 90 10.52 -11.04 6.18
N ASN A 91 10.47 -11.30 4.87
CA ASN A 91 10.53 -10.32 3.78
C ASN A 91 9.13 -9.95 3.26
N VAL A 92 9.08 -9.11 2.23
CA VAL A 92 7.82 -8.65 1.61
C VAL A 92 6.94 -9.79 1.11
N LEU A 93 7.53 -10.89 0.60
CA LEU A 93 6.76 -12.03 0.11
C LEU A 93 6.14 -12.78 1.29
N ASP A 94 6.92 -13.03 2.35
CA ASP A 94 6.46 -13.77 3.52
C ASP A 94 5.22 -13.12 4.16
N ILE A 95 5.24 -11.80 4.36
CA ILE A 95 4.13 -11.07 4.99
C ILE A 95 2.88 -10.97 4.10
N ILE A 96 3.04 -11.10 2.79
CA ILE A 96 1.93 -11.16 1.83
C ILE A 96 1.33 -12.56 1.85
N GLU A 97 2.16 -13.59 1.71
CA GLU A 97 1.72 -14.99 1.63
C GLU A 97 1.08 -15.47 2.94
N ASN A 98 1.59 -15.03 4.09
CA ASN A 98 1.03 -15.40 5.39
C ASN A 98 -0.18 -14.53 5.81
N GLY A 99 -0.60 -13.58 4.98
CA GLY A 99 -1.76 -12.71 5.24
C GLY A 99 -1.54 -11.64 6.32
N SER A 100 -0.30 -11.36 6.73
CA SER A 100 0.00 -10.25 7.66
C SER A 100 -0.37 -8.89 7.09
N VAL A 101 -0.44 -8.75 5.77
CA VAL A 101 -0.93 -7.56 5.09
C VAL A 101 -2.14 -7.88 4.20
N GLY A 102 -3.16 -7.04 4.26
CA GLY A 102 -4.36 -7.11 3.41
C GLY A 102 -4.30 -6.13 2.22
N ALA A 103 -3.36 -5.20 2.21
CA ALA A 103 -3.13 -4.26 1.12
C ALA A 103 -1.65 -3.99 0.88
N VAL A 104 -1.32 -3.72 -0.39
CA VAL A 104 0.01 -3.29 -0.82
C VAL A 104 -0.14 -2.01 -1.62
N ILE A 105 0.56 -0.95 -1.20
CA ILE A 105 0.67 0.30 -1.94
C ILE A 105 2.08 0.34 -2.53
N ASN A 106 2.17 0.07 -3.83
CA ASN A 106 3.43 -0.01 -4.55
C ASN A 106 3.46 0.96 -5.73
N THR A 107 4.38 1.93 -5.68
CA THR A 107 4.68 2.80 -6.83
C THR A 107 6.12 2.57 -7.28
N ILE A 108 6.33 2.58 -8.61
CA ILE A 108 7.63 2.31 -9.22
C ILE A 108 8.13 3.56 -9.96
N THR A 109 9.43 3.78 -9.92
CA THR A 109 10.08 4.70 -10.85
C THR A 109 10.06 4.06 -12.24
N ARG A 110 9.70 4.82 -13.28
CA ARG A 110 9.75 4.35 -14.67
C ARG A 110 11.21 4.29 -15.12
N ASP A 111 11.89 3.21 -14.77
CA ASP A 111 13.12 2.75 -15.42
C ASP A 111 12.98 1.25 -15.69
N ARG A 112 12.11 0.92 -16.64
CA ARG A 112 12.14 -0.41 -17.26
C ARG A 112 12.54 -0.24 -18.71
N GLU A 113 13.84 -0.35 -18.97
CA GLU A 113 14.23 -1.18 -20.11
C GLU A 113 13.69 -2.58 -19.82
N THR A 114 12.60 -2.92 -20.49
CA THR A 114 12.20 -4.31 -20.65
C THR A 114 13.30 -5.00 -21.45
N LEU A 115 14.13 -5.80 -20.76
CA LEU A 115 14.87 -6.89 -21.39
C LEU A 115 13.89 -7.93 -21.95
#